data_AF-A0A117KJ71-F1
#
_entry.id   AF-A0A117KJ71-F1
#
_cell.length_a   1.000
_cell.length_b   1.000
_cell.length_c   1.000
_cell.angle_alpha   90.00
_cell.angle_beta   90.00
_cell.angle_gamma   90.00
#
_symmetry.space_group_name_H-M   'P 1'
#
loop_
_entity.id
_entity.type
_entity.pdbx_description
1 polymer ?
#
loop_
_entity_poly.entity_id
_entity_poly.type
_entity_poly.pdbx_seq_one_letter_code
_entity_poly.pdbx_strand_id
1 'polypeptide(L)'
;MFLSSSDYPNARDLMDALRFLPEEGQIWLGEQRMLLMPLAASTFFRNELITTLGMERARGLFMRLGYYSGLMDAELGASLRGERLGLEDSFLAGPQLHALQGHVQAVPISLEINLEEDRFYSEFIWKDSFEVDVWRSRGQQREPACWTLLGYASGYATQLLGREVQYREVSCRSCGDDNCRIIGKLAEEWPDHAAFADLLREAPLIDELYELQARIATLESDLARTRETESWGPIGSTPAFREMLTMLDSAAPSEVPVLLLGETGTGKEILARRLHDNSLRASGPFIAVNCAAIPPELIESELFGVEKGAYTGAVQSRMGRFERADGGTLFLDELAELSPRAQAALLRVLQEGQIERVGGESVTEVNVRIVAATHTDLLTRVEQGSFRQDLFYRLNAFTLNVPPLCQRLDDIVPLAKHFLSHFEHHYQRRTLGFSDQARSAMHQYRWPGNVRELKNCVERGVILTPDNKHLTEKALFGDYRVPTLEREKAQGLNDTGMLMPSPDEHSSNASPRQRIQPLLDAGMTLEEVEKALIQAVNSDSGGNITAAAQRLGMTRAAYAYRLKKHQL
;
A
#
# COMPACT_ATOMS: atom_id res chain seq x y z
N MET A 1 -16.24 33.81 52.31
CA MET A 1 -15.54 35.01 52.84
C MET A 1 -14.62 35.45 51.72
N PHE A 2 -14.83 36.62 51.10
CA PHE A 2 -14.05 37.01 49.92
C PHE A 2 -12.62 37.32 50.33
N LEU A 3 -11.66 36.56 49.77
CA LEU A 3 -10.25 36.81 49.99
C LEU A 3 -9.82 38.08 49.24
N SER A 4 -8.99 38.91 49.86
CA SER A 4 -8.44 40.15 49.30
C SER A 4 -6.94 39.97 49.01
N SER A 5 -6.30 40.89 48.27
CA SER A 5 -4.84 40.84 48.04
C SER A 5 -4.00 40.87 49.32
N SER A 6 -4.63 41.15 50.48
CA SER A 6 -4.07 41.01 51.82
C SER A 6 -3.85 39.58 52.29
N ASP A 7 -4.43 38.59 51.62
CA ASP A 7 -4.51 37.21 52.12
C ASP A 7 -3.45 36.29 51.50
N TYR A 8 -2.53 36.87 50.71
CA TYR A 8 -1.34 36.19 50.24
C TYR A 8 -0.29 36.07 51.36
N PRO A 9 0.43 34.93 51.46
CA PRO A 9 1.60 34.84 52.33
C PRO A 9 2.68 35.84 51.88
N ASN A 10 3.61 36.18 52.77
CA ASN A 10 4.69 37.11 52.44
C ASN A 10 5.52 36.56 51.25
N ALA A 11 5.69 37.37 50.19
CA ALA A 11 6.39 37.00 48.95
C ALA A 11 7.89 37.30 48.94
N ARG A 12 8.47 37.79 50.04
CA ARG A 12 9.86 38.25 50.11
C ARG A 12 10.87 37.14 49.80
N ASP A 13 10.59 35.93 50.24
CA ASP A 13 11.41 34.75 49.96
C ASP A 13 11.51 34.43 48.46
N LEU A 14 10.41 34.57 47.71
CA LEU A 14 10.40 34.42 46.25
C LEU A 14 11.17 35.55 45.56
N MET A 15 11.05 36.78 46.06
CA MET A 15 11.81 37.93 45.53
C MET A 15 13.30 37.80 45.79
N ASP A 16 13.70 37.34 46.97
CA ASP A 16 15.10 37.13 47.35
C ASP A 16 15.76 36.02 46.50
N ALA A 17 14.96 35.12 45.92
CA ALA A 17 15.44 34.10 44.98
C ALA A 17 15.77 34.66 43.58
N LEU A 18 15.31 35.87 43.25
CA LEU A 18 15.58 36.53 41.96
C LEU A 18 16.94 37.23 41.98
N ARG A 19 17.86 36.80 41.10
CA ARG A 19 19.24 37.28 41.04
C ARG A 19 19.56 37.81 39.65
N PHE A 20 20.10 39.03 39.59
CA PHE A 20 20.60 39.65 38.37
C PHE A 20 22.12 39.69 38.41
N LEU A 21 22.76 39.04 37.43
CA LEU A 21 24.20 38.93 37.25
C LEU A 21 24.59 39.55 35.89
N PRO A 22 24.57 40.90 35.76
CA PRO A 22 24.77 41.57 34.47
C PRO A 22 26.18 41.35 33.90
N GLU A 23 27.19 41.19 34.76
CA GLU A 23 28.58 40.89 34.34
C GLU A 23 28.69 39.53 33.63
N GLU A 24 27.81 38.58 33.96
CA GLU A 24 27.71 37.27 33.32
C GLU A 24 26.63 37.23 32.22
N GLY A 25 25.85 38.30 32.06
CA GLY A 25 24.68 38.36 31.17
C GLY A 25 23.51 37.49 31.64
N GLN A 26 23.36 37.29 32.96
CA GLN A 26 22.42 36.33 33.53
C GLN A 26 21.37 36.92 34.48
N ILE A 27 20.19 36.32 34.45
CA ILE A 27 19.07 36.48 35.36
C ILE A 27 18.69 35.06 35.80
N TRP A 28 18.51 34.88 37.11
CA TRP A 28 18.17 33.61 37.73
C TRP A 28 17.00 33.79 38.67
N LEU A 29 16.12 32.80 38.73
CA LEU A 29 15.07 32.70 39.74
C LEU A 29 15.22 31.34 40.41
N GLY A 30 15.75 31.32 41.64
CA GLY A 30 16.24 30.08 42.24
C GLY A 30 17.35 29.47 41.38
N GLU A 31 17.15 28.22 40.94
CA GLU A 31 18.06 27.48 40.04
C GLU A 31 17.66 27.58 38.56
N GLN A 32 16.59 28.32 38.23
CA GLN A 32 16.12 28.46 36.86
C GLN A 32 16.74 29.68 36.16
N ARG A 33 17.25 29.47 34.95
CA ARG A 33 17.78 30.54 34.10
C ARG A 33 16.64 31.31 33.46
N MET A 34 16.59 32.62 33.72
CA MET A 34 15.54 33.50 33.22
C MET A 34 16.03 34.38 32.07
N LEU A 35 15.08 34.80 31.23
CA LEU A 35 15.26 35.80 30.19
C LEU A 35 14.22 36.91 30.36
N LEU A 36 14.65 38.16 30.25
CA LEU A 36 13.75 39.32 30.28
C LEU A 36 13.47 39.77 28.84
N MET A 37 12.22 39.68 28.42
CA MET A 37 11.79 40.01 27.06
C MET A 37 10.75 41.15 27.07
N PRO A 38 10.88 42.17 26.18
CA PRO A 38 9.86 43.21 26.06
C PRO A 38 8.51 42.65 25.61
N LEU A 39 7.41 43.16 26.17
CA LEU A 39 6.04 42.75 25.81
C LEU A 39 5.75 42.90 24.30
N ALA A 40 6.32 43.92 23.66
CA ALA A 40 6.19 44.12 22.22
C ALA A 40 6.79 42.96 21.39
N ALA A 41 7.90 42.37 21.85
CA ALA A 41 8.51 41.22 21.20
C ALA A 41 7.62 39.96 21.39
N SER A 42 7.08 39.75 22.60
CA SER A 42 6.09 38.69 22.86
C SER A 42 4.83 38.84 22.00
N THR A 43 4.37 40.08 21.83
CA THR A 43 3.21 40.42 20.97
C THR A 43 3.49 40.05 19.52
N PHE A 44 4.64 40.45 18.98
CA PHE A 44 5.05 40.10 17.64
C PHE A 44 5.15 38.58 17.46
N PHE A 45 5.85 37.89 18.37
CA PHE A 45 6.04 36.44 18.32
C PHE A 45 4.72 35.67 18.30
N ARG A 46 3.78 36.05 19.18
CA ARG A 46 2.44 35.46 19.20
C ARG A 46 1.67 35.71 17.91
N ASN A 47 1.69 36.94 17.41
CA ASN A 47 0.99 37.28 16.18
C ASN A 47 1.56 36.52 14.97
N GLU A 48 2.87 36.34 14.90
CA GLU A 48 3.54 35.56 13.86
C GLU A 48 3.11 34.09 13.91
N LEU A 49 3.10 33.49 15.10
CA LEU A 49 2.67 32.09 15.28
C LEU A 49 1.20 31.87 14.93
N ILE A 50 0.31 32.79 15.29
CA ILE A 50 -1.11 32.68 14.91
C ILE A 50 -1.26 32.80 13.39
N THR A 51 -0.48 33.67 12.74
CA THR A 51 -0.54 33.88 11.29
C THR A 51 -0.04 32.66 10.51
N THR A 52 1.01 32.02 11.02
CA THR A 52 1.67 30.89 10.35
C THR A 52 0.99 29.55 10.63
N LEU A 53 0.53 29.30 11.86
CA LEU A 53 -0.03 28.01 12.29
C LEU A 53 -1.56 27.98 12.34
N GLY A 54 -2.21 29.14 12.31
CA GLY A 54 -3.63 29.29 12.61
C GLY A 54 -3.91 29.33 14.12
N MET A 55 -5.14 29.72 14.46
CA MET A 55 -5.56 30.02 15.83
C MET A 55 -5.46 28.81 16.77
N GLU A 56 -6.04 27.68 16.37
CA GLU A 56 -6.12 26.47 17.21
C GLU A 56 -4.73 25.90 17.55
N ARG A 57 -3.84 25.80 16.55
CA ARG A 57 -2.49 25.25 16.77
C ARG A 57 -1.63 26.20 17.59
N ALA A 58 -1.73 27.51 17.36
CA ALA A 58 -1.05 28.50 18.17
C ALA A 58 -1.55 28.48 19.62
N ARG A 59 -2.87 28.34 19.84
CA ARG A 59 -3.47 28.15 21.16
C ARG A 59 -2.90 26.94 21.88
N GLY A 60 -2.89 25.76 21.25
CA GLY A 60 -2.31 24.55 21.83
C GLY A 60 -0.82 24.73 22.19
N LEU A 61 -0.04 25.39 21.31
CA LEU A 61 1.37 25.67 21.56
C LEU A 61 1.58 26.57 22.80
N PHE A 62 0.82 27.67 22.91
CA PHE A 62 0.91 28.57 24.08
C PHE A 62 0.39 27.92 25.36
N MET A 63 -0.67 27.11 25.28
CA MET A 63 -1.16 26.30 26.40
C MET A 63 -0.07 25.35 26.91
N ARG A 64 0.63 24.62 26.03
CA ARG A 64 1.73 23.72 26.41
C ARG A 64 2.93 24.46 27.00
N LEU A 65 3.29 25.60 26.42
CA LEU A 65 4.35 26.45 26.94
C LEU A 65 4.05 26.90 28.38
N GLY A 66 2.82 27.38 28.61
CA GLY A 66 2.34 27.76 29.93
C GLY A 66 2.34 26.57 30.89
N TYR A 67 1.79 25.43 30.46
CA TYR A 67 1.73 24.22 31.25
C TYR A 67 3.10 23.78 31.76
N TYR A 68 4.09 23.70 30.85
CA TYR A 68 5.47 23.38 31.21
C TYR A 68 6.08 24.40 32.18
N SER A 69 5.87 25.70 31.94
CA SER A 69 6.31 26.75 32.86
C SER A 69 5.69 26.60 34.26
N GLY A 70 4.41 26.21 34.34
CA GLY A 70 3.71 25.97 35.60
C GLY A 70 4.27 24.76 36.35
N LEU A 71 4.61 23.67 35.66
CA LEU A 71 5.28 22.51 36.27
C LEU A 71 6.60 22.92 36.93
N MET A 72 7.45 23.65 36.19
CA MET A 72 8.75 24.10 36.67
C MET A 72 8.62 25.04 37.87
N ASP A 73 7.66 25.96 37.85
CA ASP A 73 7.43 26.89 38.96
C ASP A 73 6.80 26.22 40.19
N ALA A 74 6.06 25.12 40.03
CA ALA A 74 5.58 24.32 41.15
C ALA A 74 6.73 23.65 41.90
N GLU A 75 7.71 23.11 41.17
CA GLU A 75 8.94 22.56 41.76
C GLU A 75 9.78 23.63 42.46
N LEU A 76 9.89 24.81 41.83
CA LEU A 76 10.56 25.95 42.45
C LEU A 76 9.84 26.41 43.73
N GLY A 77 8.52 26.57 43.69
CA GLY A 77 7.72 26.93 44.86
C GLY A 77 7.88 25.92 45.99
N ALA A 78 7.87 24.63 45.68
CA ALA A 78 8.12 23.56 46.63
C ALA A 78 9.55 23.61 47.22
N SER A 79 10.57 23.87 46.42
CA SER A 79 11.96 23.95 46.93
C SER A 79 12.19 25.18 47.84
N LEU A 80 11.49 26.29 47.59
CA LEU A 80 11.60 27.50 48.40
C LEU A 80 10.75 27.46 49.68
N ARG A 81 9.57 26.81 49.63
CA ARG A 81 8.54 26.89 50.69
C ARG A 81 8.01 25.56 51.26
N GLY A 82 8.33 24.43 50.63
CA GLY A 82 7.58 23.17 50.75
C GLY A 82 7.51 22.51 52.13
N GLU A 83 8.37 22.87 53.09
CA GLU A 83 8.31 22.35 54.47
C GLU A 83 7.83 23.38 55.51
N ARG A 84 7.57 24.64 55.10
CA ARG A 84 7.34 25.76 56.03
C ARG A 84 5.88 26.22 56.11
N LEU A 85 5.06 25.88 55.12
CA LEU A 85 3.73 26.45 54.93
C LEU A 85 2.70 25.34 54.65
N GLY A 86 1.42 25.60 54.95
CA GLY A 86 0.33 24.67 54.63
C GLY A 86 0.15 24.48 53.11
N LEU A 87 -0.65 23.50 52.71
CA LEU A 87 -0.89 23.19 51.30
C LEU A 87 -1.51 24.37 50.54
N GLU A 88 -2.46 25.10 51.15
CA GLU A 88 -3.07 26.31 50.57
C GLU A 88 -2.05 27.45 50.39
N ASP A 89 -1.23 27.71 51.40
CA ASP A 89 -0.17 28.73 51.32
C ASP A 89 0.90 28.38 50.28
N SER A 90 1.22 27.08 50.17
CA SER A 90 2.13 26.57 49.15
C SER A 90 1.52 26.74 47.74
N PHE A 91 0.22 26.49 47.59
CA PHE A 91 -0.51 26.73 46.35
C PHE A 91 -0.46 28.19 45.91
N LEU A 92 -0.55 29.13 46.85
CA LEU A 92 -0.48 30.56 46.55
C LEU A 92 0.89 31.04 46.09
N ALA A 93 1.95 30.22 46.18
CA ALA A 93 3.26 30.57 45.61
C ALA A 93 3.20 30.68 44.07
N GLY A 94 2.41 29.86 43.38
CA GLY A 94 2.27 29.90 41.92
C GLY A 94 1.73 31.25 41.43
N PRO A 95 0.56 31.70 41.89
CA PRO A 95 0.05 33.04 41.59
C PRO A 95 1.03 34.19 41.92
N GLN A 96 1.85 34.04 42.98
CA GLN A 96 2.88 35.04 43.32
C GLN A 96 4.06 35.03 42.37
N LEU A 97 4.54 33.86 41.97
CA LEU A 97 5.58 33.70 40.93
C LEU A 97 5.09 34.29 39.61
N HIS A 98 3.84 34.02 39.26
CA HIS A 98 3.21 34.52 38.05
C HIS A 98 3.13 36.07 38.02
N ALA A 99 2.86 36.68 39.18
CA ALA A 99 2.89 38.13 39.36
C ALA A 99 4.33 38.68 39.36
N LEU A 100 5.27 37.99 40.00
CA LEU A 100 6.69 38.36 40.07
C LEU A 100 7.34 38.38 38.67
N GLN A 101 6.95 37.45 37.80
CA GLN A 101 7.37 37.39 36.40
C GLN A 101 6.68 38.43 35.50
N GLY A 102 5.72 39.19 36.04
CA GLY A 102 5.02 40.25 35.31
C GLY A 102 3.98 39.74 34.31
N HIS A 103 3.48 38.51 34.46
CA HIS A 103 2.47 37.95 33.56
C HIS A 103 1.06 38.45 33.89
N VAL A 104 0.68 38.38 35.18
CA VAL A 104 -0.68 38.73 35.62
C VAL A 104 -0.71 38.93 37.13
N GLN A 105 -1.57 39.82 37.62
CA GLN A 105 -1.94 39.84 39.03
C GLN A 105 -3.15 38.93 39.25
N ALA A 106 -2.92 37.78 39.85
CA ALA A 106 -3.98 36.86 40.25
C ALA A 106 -4.55 37.23 41.62
N VAL A 107 -5.87 37.34 41.72
CA VAL A 107 -6.60 37.68 42.95
C VAL A 107 -7.52 36.51 43.30
N PRO A 108 -7.31 35.82 44.44
CA PRO A 108 -8.14 34.69 44.84
C PRO A 108 -9.55 35.15 45.20
N ILE A 109 -10.56 34.46 44.69
CA ILE A 109 -11.96 34.60 45.13
C ILE A 109 -12.29 33.47 46.10
N SER A 110 -11.97 32.23 45.71
CA SER A 110 -12.26 31.02 46.46
C SER A 110 -11.16 30.00 46.22
N LEU A 111 -10.75 29.30 47.26
CA LEU A 111 -9.80 28.21 47.19
C LEU A 111 -10.23 27.14 48.19
N GLU A 112 -10.45 25.93 47.70
CA GLU A 112 -10.83 24.77 48.50
C GLU A 112 -9.97 23.59 48.03
N ILE A 113 -9.11 23.09 48.93
CA ILE A 113 -8.21 21.98 48.64
C ILE A 113 -8.44 20.88 49.69
N ASN A 114 -9.03 19.76 49.29
CA ASN A 114 -9.16 18.57 50.11
C ASN A 114 -8.78 17.33 49.30
N LEU A 115 -7.51 16.93 49.42
CA LEU A 115 -6.97 15.77 48.69
C LEU A 115 -7.42 14.42 49.26
N GLU A 116 -7.89 14.35 50.50
CA GLU A 116 -8.43 13.10 51.08
C GLU A 116 -9.79 12.74 50.49
N GLU A 117 -10.60 13.75 50.12
CA GLU A 117 -11.91 13.57 49.48
C GLU A 117 -11.88 13.71 47.95
N ASP A 118 -10.69 13.80 47.33
CA ASP A 118 -10.50 14.13 45.90
C ASP A 118 -11.36 15.34 45.48
N ARG A 119 -11.30 16.43 46.27
CA ARG A 119 -12.02 17.68 45.99
C ARG A 119 -11.04 18.83 45.82
N PHE A 120 -11.15 19.51 44.67
CA PHE A 120 -10.41 20.71 44.38
C PHE A 120 -11.31 21.72 43.68
N TYR A 121 -11.45 22.92 44.27
CA TYR A 121 -12.10 24.05 43.62
C TYR A 121 -11.27 25.30 43.82
N SER A 122 -11.03 26.02 42.74
CA SER A 122 -10.28 27.26 42.76
C SER A 122 -10.90 28.28 41.83
N GLU A 123 -10.91 29.53 42.27
CA GLU A 123 -11.46 30.63 41.51
C GLU A 123 -10.63 31.89 41.70
N PHE A 124 -10.19 32.47 40.58
CA PHE A 124 -9.32 33.66 40.58
C PHE A 124 -9.80 34.69 39.56
N ILE A 125 -9.58 35.96 39.88
CA ILE A 125 -9.59 37.06 38.90
C ILE A 125 -8.16 37.37 38.49
N TRP A 126 -7.96 37.46 37.18
CA TRP A 126 -6.73 37.94 36.56
C TRP A 126 -6.85 39.42 36.21
N LYS A 127 -6.04 40.24 36.87
CA LYS A 127 -5.89 41.67 36.57
C LYS A 127 -4.62 41.90 35.77
N ASP A 128 -4.74 42.80 34.80
CA ASP A 128 -3.63 43.26 33.95
C ASP A 128 -2.84 42.10 33.32
N SER A 129 -3.57 41.13 32.76
CA SER A 129 -3.00 40.05 31.96
C SER A 129 -2.24 40.61 30.76
N PHE A 130 -0.96 40.24 30.63
CA PHE A 130 -0.15 40.64 29.49
C PHE A 130 -0.74 40.13 28.16
N GLU A 131 -1.43 38.99 28.17
CA GLU A 131 -2.04 38.43 26.97
C GLU A 131 -3.19 39.32 26.47
N VAL A 132 -4.01 39.86 27.37
CA VAL A 132 -5.06 40.82 26.99
C VAL A 132 -4.45 42.05 26.31
N ASP A 133 -3.30 42.52 26.79
CA ASP A 133 -2.58 43.65 26.20
C ASP A 133 -2.03 43.33 24.80
N VAL A 134 -1.53 42.11 24.59
CA VAL A 134 -1.11 41.61 23.26
C VAL A 134 -2.27 41.67 22.26
N TRP A 135 -3.48 41.30 22.69
CA TRP A 135 -4.66 41.23 21.84
C TRP A 135 -5.28 42.59 21.48
N ARG A 136 -4.96 43.67 22.20
CA ARG A 136 -5.48 45.02 21.89
C ARG A 136 -5.24 45.43 20.43
N SER A 137 -4.13 44.98 19.84
CA SER A 137 -3.76 45.24 18.44
C SER A 137 -4.65 44.53 17.40
N ARG A 138 -5.32 43.43 17.78
CA ARG A 138 -6.17 42.60 16.90
C ARG A 138 -7.67 42.79 17.13
N GLY A 139 -8.07 43.67 18.04
CA GLY A 139 -9.46 43.93 18.39
C GLY A 139 -10.07 42.87 19.31
N GLN A 140 -11.38 42.95 19.50
CA GLN A 140 -12.14 42.07 20.40
C GLN A 140 -12.16 40.63 19.87
N GLN A 141 -11.86 39.68 20.75
CA GLN A 141 -11.83 38.25 20.43
C GLN A 141 -13.20 37.61 20.69
N ARG A 142 -13.46 36.48 20.03
CA ARG A 142 -14.67 35.68 20.27
C ARG A 142 -14.51 34.68 21.41
N GLU A 143 -13.28 34.30 21.70
CA GLU A 143 -12.92 33.32 22.72
C GLU A 143 -11.87 33.87 23.68
N PRO A 144 -11.84 33.35 24.93
CA PRO A 144 -10.85 33.73 25.92
C PRO A 144 -9.43 33.56 25.40
N ALA A 145 -8.57 34.52 25.75
CA ALA A 145 -7.33 34.72 25.02
C ALA A 145 -6.06 34.54 25.87
N CYS A 146 -6.20 34.26 27.18
CA CYS A 146 -5.12 34.08 28.15
C CYS A 146 -4.62 32.62 28.18
N TRP A 147 -4.11 32.12 27.05
CA TRP A 147 -3.79 30.71 26.85
C TRP A 147 -2.54 30.26 27.62
N THR A 148 -1.45 31.04 27.60
CA THR A 148 -0.24 30.71 28.35
C THR A 148 -0.54 30.76 29.85
N LEU A 149 -1.30 31.76 30.29
CA LEU A 149 -1.71 31.87 31.71
C LEU A 149 -2.57 30.67 32.16
N LEU A 150 -3.48 30.20 31.30
CA LEU A 150 -4.36 29.06 31.61
C LEU A 150 -3.62 27.73 31.63
N GLY A 151 -2.68 27.56 30.70
CA GLY A 151 -1.71 26.48 30.71
C GLY A 151 -0.93 26.46 32.01
N TYR A 152 -0.35 27.60 32.41
CA TYR A 152 0.41 27.76 33.64
C TYR A 152 -0.38 27.34 34.87
N ALA A 153 -1.60 27.87 35.05
CA ALA A 153 -2.43 27.55 36.20
C ALA A 153 -2.75 26.04 36.28
N SER A 154 -3.03 25.42 35.13
CA SER A 154 -3.34 23.98 35.06
C SER A 154 -2.11 23.12 35.35
N GLY A 155 -0.96 23.44 34.77
CA GLY A 155 0.30 22.72 35.01
C GLY A 155 0.78 22.85 36.45
N TYR A 156 0.79 24.07 36.99
CA TYR A 156 1.18 24.34 38.37
C TYR A 156 0.34 23.57 39.38
N ALA A 157 -0.99 23.67 39.28
CA ALA A 157 -1.90 22.98 40.18
C ALA A 157 -1.78 21.46 40.07
N THR A 158 -1.62 20.95 38.83
CA THR A 158 -1.45 19.51 38.59
C THR A 158 -0.19 18.97 39.25
N GLN A 159 0.93 19.67 39.12
CA GLN A 159 2.20 19.26 39.72
C GLN A 159 2.15 19.32 41.25
N LEU A 160 1.61 20.39 41.81
CA LEU A 160 1.57 20.57 43.26
C LEU A 160 0.66 19.55 43.95
N LEU A 161 -0.49 19.23 43.35
CA LEU A 161 -1.51 18.38 43.95
C LEU A 161 -1.35 16.90 43.59
N GLY A 162 -0.55 16.56 42.57
CA GLY A 162 -0.38 15.18 42.11
C GLY A 162 -1.66 14.57 41.52
N ARG A 163 -2.56 15.42 41.01
CA ARG A 163 -3.84 15.09 40.35
C ARG A 163 -4.01 15.98 39.14
N GLU A 164 -4.61 15.48 38.07
CA GLU A 164 -4.84 16.30 36.87
C GLU A 164 -5.86 17.40 37.17
N VAL A 165 -5.42 18.66 37.13
CA VAL A 165 -6.23 19.85 37.34
C VAL A 165 -6.31 20.64 36.04
N GLN A 166 -7.53 21.02 35.68
CA GLN A 166 -7.76 21.82 34.49
C GLN A 166 -8.49 23.12 34.84
N TYR A 167 -8.00 24.22 34.29
CA TYR A 167 -8.66 25.52 34.39
C TYR A 167 -9.45 25.87 33.13
N ARG A 168 -10.50 26.67 33.32
CA ARG A 168 -11.24 27.36 32.24
C ARG A 168 -11.30 28.85 32.55
N GLU A 169 -11.04 29.67 31.53
CA GLU A 169 -11.31 31.10 31.58
C GLU A 169 -12.78 31.32 31.21
N VAL A 170 -13.62 31.61 32.21
CA VAL A 170 -15.08 31.72 32.06
C VAL A 170 -15.53 33.11 31.62
N SER A 171 -14.68 34.13 31.82
CA SER A 171 -14.84 35.48 31.26
C SER A 171 -13.47 36.04 30.95
N CYS A 172 -13.37 36.88 29.92
CA CYS A 172 -12.10 37.44 29.46
C CYS A 172 -12.25 38.88 28.96
N ARG A 173 -11.35 39.77 29.40
CA ARG A 173 -11.33 41.17 28.95
C ARG A 173 -11.08 41.31 27.45
N SER A 174 -10.37 40.36 26.81
CA SER A 174 -10.19 40.37 25.35
C SER A 174 -11.51 40.13 24.60
N CYS A 175 -12.49 39.50 25.25
CA CYS A 175 -13.83 39.24 24.74
C CYS A 175 -14.81 40.38 25.04
N GLY A 176 -14.37 41.43 25.73
CA GLY A 176 -15.20 42.57 26.13
C GLY A 176 -15.83 42.45 27.52
N ASP A 177 -15.47 41.43 28.31
CA ASP A 177 -15.92 41.30 29.70
C ASP A 177 -15.16 42.28 30.63
N ASP A 178 -15.73 42.54 31.82
CA ASP A 178 -15.12 43.46 32.80
C ASP A 178 -13.80 42.93 33.39
N ASN A 179 -13.70 41.60 33.57
CA ASN A 179 -12.56 40.94 34.20
C ASN A 179 -12.26 39.58 33.55
N CYS A 180 -10.99 39.18 33.60
CA CYS A 180 -10.59 37.81 33.29
C CYS A 180 -10.83 36.94 34.53
N ARG A 181 -11.72 35.94 34.44
CA ARG A 181 -12.07 35.05 35.57
C ARG A 181 -11.78 33.61 35.18
N ILE A 182 -11.09 32.90 36.06
CA ILE A 182 -10.76 31.48 35.86
C ILE A 182 -11.34 30.61 36.97
N ILE A 183 -11.73 29.39 36.59
CA ILE A 183 -12.19 28.35 37.52
C ILE A 183 -11.34 27.09 37.27
N GLY A 184 -10.78 26.53 38.33
CA GLY A 184 -10.02 25.28 38.29
C GLY A 184 -10.70 24.19 39.11
N LYS A 185 -10.74 22.99 38.53
CA LYS A 185 -11.31 21.76 39.11
C LYS A 185 -10.47 20.56 38.71
N LEU A 186 -10.72 19.40 39.32
CA LEU A 186 -10.14 18.16 38.82
C LEU A 186 -10.62 17.88 37.39
N ALA A 187 -9.76 17.29 36.56
CA ALA A 187 -10.06 17.05 35.15
C ALA A 187 -11.39 16.29 34.97
N GLU A 188 -11.61 15.22 35.74
CA GLU A 188 -12.81 14.37 35.62
C GLU A 188 -14.13 15.10 35.95
N GLU A 189 -14.08 16.23 36.66
CA GLU A 189 -15.25 17.06 36.96
C GLU A 189 -15.69 17.91 35.76
N TRP A 190 -14.85 18.03 34.74
CA TRP A 190 -15.18 18.72 33.49
C TRP A 190 -15.75 17.74 32.45
N PRO A 191 -16.93 18.05 31.85
CA PRO A 191 -17.51 17.19 30.83
C PRO A 191 -16.68 17.15 29.53
N ASP A 192 -15.84 18.15 29.29
CA ASP A 192 -15.01 18.33 28.08
C ASP A 192 -13.51 18.06 28.34
N HIS A 193 -13.14 17.42 29.45
CA HIS A 193 -11.74 17.29 29.87
C HIS A 193 -10.82 16.66 28.82
N ALA A 194 -11.33 15.73 28.00
CA ALA A 194 -10.58 15.12 26.91
C ALA A 194 -10.20 16.13 25.81
N ALA A 195 -11.11 17.05 25.45
CA ALA A 195 -10.84 18.07 24.44
C ALA A 195 -9.75 19.06 24.90
N PHE A 196 -9.71 19.36 26.20
CA PHE A 196 -8.64 20.15 26.78
C PHE A 196 -7.30 19.40 26.78
N ALA A 197 -7.32 18.10 27.12
CA ALA A 197 -6.13 17.26 27.07
C ALA A 197 -5.55 17.16 25.64
N ASP A 198 -6.39 17.18 24.61
CA ASP A 198 -5.95 17.22 23.21
C ASP A 198 -5.16 18.49 22.86
N LEU A 199 -5.47 19.65 23.46
CA LEU A 199 -4.66 20.87 23.29
C LEU A 199 -3.23 20.72 23.82
N LEU A 200 -3.04 19.85 24.81
CA LEU A 200 -1.74 19.55 25.42
C LEU A 200 -0.96 18.48 24.65
N ARG A 201 -1.52 17.85 23.62
CA ARG A 201 -0.81 16.91 22.75
C ARG A 201 -0.01 17.63 21.67
N GLU A 202 1.15 17.08 21.33
CA GLU A 202 1.94 17.54 20.19
C GLU A 202 1.31 17.03 18.89
N ALA A 203 1.11 17.95 17.94
CA ALA A 203 0.58 17.65 16.60
C ALA A 203 1.58 18.16 15.55
N PRO A 204 2.51 17.31 15.08
CA PRO A 204 3.57 17.72 14.17
C PRO A 204 2.99 18.06 12.78
N LEU A 205 2.82 19.37 12.51
CA LEU A 205 2.30 19.90 11.24
C LEU A 205 3.11 19.40 10.03
N ILE A 206 4.42 19.23 10.20
CA ILE A 206 5.32 18.87 9.12
C ILE A 206 5.03 17.46 8.57
N ASP A 207 4.66 16.51 9.43
CA ASP A 207 4.37 15.14 9.03
C ASP A 207 3.07 15.08 8.22
N GLU A 208 2.04 15.80 8.67
CA GLU A 208 0.76 15.94 7.97
C GLU A 208 0.95 16.62 6.59
N LEU A 209 1.81 17.64 6.51
CA LEU A 209 2.15 18.28 5.24
C LEU A 209 2.83 17.30 4.27
N TYR A 210 3.79 16.50 4.74
CA TYR A 210 4.44 15.49 3.90
C TYR A 210 3.46 14.41 3.43
N GLU A 211 2.55 13.97 4.30
CA GLU A 211 1.52 12.98 3.94
C GLU A 211 0.57 13.53 2.86
N LEU A 212 0.10 14.77 3.02
CA LEU A 212 -0.77 15.43 2.04
C LEU A 212 -0.06 15.62 0.70
N GLN A 213 1.21 16.06 0.71
CA GLN A 213 2.01 16.19 -0.51
C GLN A 213 2.19 14.85 -1.23
N ALA A 214 2.48 13.77 -0.50
CA ALA A 214 2.59 12.43 -1.07
C ALA A 214 1.27 11.95 -1.70
N ARG A 215 0.14 12.29 -1.08
CA ARG A 215 -1.21 11.98 -1.60
C ARG A 215 -1.54 12.78 -2.86
N ILE A 216 -1.17 14.06 -2.93
CA ILE A 216 -1.35 14.89 -4.13
C ILE A 216 -0.51 14.33 -5.28
N ALA A 217 0.78 14.08 -5.07
CA ALA A 217 1.66 13.51 -6.10
C ALA A 217 1.15 12.16 -6.61
N THR A 218 0.58 11.37 -5.71
CA THR A 218 -0.15 10.14 -6.01
C THR A 218 -1.32 10.40 -6.94
N LEU A 219 -2.25 11.29 -6.60
CA LEU A 219 -3.43 11.57 -7.42
C LEU A 219 -3.08 12.16 -8.79
N GLU A 220 -2.05 13.02 -8.86
CA GLU A 220 -1.55 13.57 -10.12
C GLU A 220 -1.00 12.47 -11.04
N SER A 221 -0.26 11.51 -10.47
CA SER A 221 0.21 10.32 -11.20
C SER A 221 -0.95 9.46 -11.74
N ASP A 222 -2.02 9.27 -10.96
CA ASP A 222 -3.21 8.52 -11.41
C ASP A 222 -3.91 9.23 -12.59
N LEU A 223 -4.04 10.56 -12.50
CA LEU A 223 -4.63 11.38 -13.57
C LEU A 223 -3.78 11.34 -14.86
N ALA A 224 -2.45 11.40 -14.73
CA ALA A 224 -1.54 11.26 -15.87
C ALA A 224 -1.68 9.89 -16.54
N ARG A 225 -1.75 8.82 -15.73
CA ARG A 225 -1.94 7.45 -16.23
C ARG A 225 -3.29 7.24 -16.94
N THR A 226 -4.33 7.98 -16.54
CA THR A 226 -5.67 7.91 -17.15
C THR A 226 -5.70 8.54 -18.55
N ARG A 227 -4.79 9.45 -18.89
CA ARG A 227 -4.71 10.09 -20.22
C ARG A 227 -3.98 9.27 -21.27
N GLU A 228 -3.13 8.32 -20.86
CA GLU A 228 -2.48 7.37 -21.76
C GLU A 228 -3.40 6.18 -22.07
N THR A 229 -4.53 6.47 -22.71
CA THR A 229 -5.40 5.45 -23.28
C THR A 229 -4.70 4.71 -24.43
N GLU A 230 -4.40 3.43 -24.19
CA GLU A 230 -4.40 2.29 -25.13
C GLU A 230 -3.55 2.36 -26.41
N SER A 231 -2.27 2.71 -26.32
CA SER A 231 -1.31 2.30 -27.37
C SER A 231 -0.84 0.85 -27.12
N TRP A 232 -1.65 -0.15 -27.51
CA TRP A 232 -1.25 -1.56 -27.53
C TRP A 232 -0.31 -1.84 -28.72
N GLY A 233 0.93 -1.37 -28.63
CA GLY A 233 2.01 -1.70 -29.57
C GLY A 233 2.78 -2.96 -29.16
N PRO A 234 3.50 -3.63 -30.07
CA PRO A 234 4.41 -4.71 -29.69
C PRO A 234 5.54 -4.17 -28.79
N ILE A 235 5.74 -4.81 -27.64
CA ILE A 235 6.76 -4.45 -26.65
C ILE A 235 7.85 -5.52 -26.69
N GLY A 236 9.08 -5.10 -26.93
CA GLY A 236 10.25 -5.97 -26.87
C GLY A 236 11.52 -5.29 -27.38
N SER A 237 12.65 -5.70 -26.83
CA SER A 237 13.99 -5.17 -27.11
C SER A 237 14.97 -6.23 -27.57
N THR A 238 14.61 -7.51 -27.47
CA THR A 238 15.45 -8.63 -27.89
C THR A 238 15.82 -8.51 -29.38
N PRO A 239 17.10 -8.70 -29.77
CA PRO A 239 17.56 -8.51 -31.16
C PRO A 239 16.71 -9.24 -32.20
N ALA A 240 16.43 -10.54 -31.98
CA ALA A 240 15.62 -11.36 -32.90
C ALA A 240 14.20 -10.80 -33.09
N PHE A 241 13.60 -10.24 -32.04
CA PHE A 241 12.27 -9.63 -32.15
C PHE A 241 12.32 -8.29 -32.88
N ARG A 242 13.35 -7.47 -32.64
CA ARG A 242 13.56 -6.19 -33.36
C ARG A 242 13.82 -6.40 -34.85
N GLU A 243 14.61 -7.40 -35.22
CA GLU A 243 14.83 -7.77 -36.61
C GLU A 243 13.52 -8.19 -37.28
N MET A 244 12.72 -9.03 -36.61
CA MET A 244 11.41 -9.43 -37.10
C MET A 244 10.47 -8.23 -37.26
N LEU A 245 10.42 -7.31 -36.28
CA LEU A 245 9.64 -6.07 -36.40
C LEU A 245 10.11 -5.19 -37.56
N THR A 246 11.42 -5.11 -37.80
CA THR A 246 11.98 -4.35 -38.94
C THR A 246 11.56 -4.98 -40.27
N MET A 247 11.54 -6.31 -40.36
CA MET A 247 11.02 -7.02 -41.54
C MET A 247 9.50 -6.86 -41.70
N LEU A 248 8.74 -6.86 -40.59
CA LEU A 248 7.30 -6.60 -40.61
C LEU A 248 7.02 -5.19 -41.14
N ASP A 249 7.75 -4.18 -40.63
CA ASP A 249 7.58 -2.79 -41.04
C ASP A 249 7.99 -2.56 -42.50
N SER A 250 9.00 -3.28 -43.02
CA SER A 250 9.37 -3.20 -44.44
C SER A 250 8.35 -3.83 -45.38
N ALA A 251 7.55 -4.79 -44.91
CA ALA A 251 6.43 -5.36 -45.66
C ALA A 251 5.17 -4.46 -45.62
N ALA A 252 5.08 -3.49 -44.70
CA ALA A 252 3.88 -2.70 -44.49
C ALA A 252 3.42 -1.91 -45.73
N PRO A 253 4.30 -1.27 -46.54
CA PRO A 253 3.90 -0.57 -47.77
C PRO A 253 3.47 -1.50 -48.91
N SER A 254 3.78 -2.80 -48.83
CA SER A 254 3.48 -3.77 -49.90
C SER A 254 2.08 -4.39 -49.74
N GLU A 255 1.51 -4.86 -50.85
CA GLU A 255 0.23 -5.61 -50.84
C GLU A 255 0.42 -7.13 -50.71
N VAL A 256 1.66 -7.60 -50.55
CA VAL A 256 1.98 -9.02 -50.47
C VAL A 256 1.32 -9.65 -49.24
N PRO A 257 0.73 -10.86 -49.36
CA PRO A 257 0.23 -11.61 -48.22
C PRO A 257 1.34 -11.90 -47.21
N VAL A 258 1.06 -11.70 -45.93
CA VAL A 258 2.02 -11.96 -44.85
C VAL A 258 1.58 -13.17 -44.04
N LEU A 259 2.48 -14.11 -43.83
CA LEU A 259 2.27 -15.30 -42.98
C LEU A 259 3.07 -15.17 -41.69
N LEU A 260 2.37 -15.15 -40.55
CA LEU A 260 2.94 -15.11 -39.21
C LEU A 260 2.97 -16.52 -38.62
N LEU A 261 4.17 -17.10 -38.52
CA LEU A 261 4.39 -18.41 -37.91
C LEU A 261 4.83 -18.22 -36.45
N GLY A 262 4.18 -18.92 -35.52
CA GLY A 262 4.64 -18.91 -34.13
C GLY A 262 3.63 -19.53 -33.18
N GLU A 263 4.11 -19.86 -31.99
CA GLU A 263 3.29 -20.51 -30.95
C GLU A 263 2.04 -19.70 -30.59
N THR A 264 1.04 -20.39 -30.06
CA THR A 264 -0.16 -19.79 -29.48
C THR A 264 0.19 -18.82 -28.36
N GLY A 265 -0.46 -17.65 -28.33
CA GLY A 265 -0.28 -16.65 -27.28
C GLY A 265 0.94 -15.73 -27.44
N THR A 266 1.65 -15.76 -28.56
CA THR A 266 2.80 -14.87 -28.86
C THR A 266 2.44 -13.45 -29.30
N GLY A 267 1.14 -13.15 -29.49
CA GLY A 267 0.67 -11.81 -29.86
C GLY A 267 0.60 -11.54 -31.37
N LYS A 268 0.37 -12.57 -32.20
CA LYS A 268 0.27 -12.47 -33.67
C LYS A 268 -0.76 -11.43 -34.15
N GLU A 269 -1.88 -11.28 -33.44
CA GLU A 269 -2.89 -10.26 -33.77
C GLU A 269 -2.36 -8.82 -33.63
N ILE A 270 -1.56 -8.54 -32.59
CA ILE A 270 -0.96 -7.20 -32.37
C ILE A 270 0.03 -6.90 -33.50
N LEU A 271 0.78 -7.91 -33.97
CA LEU A 271 1.68 -7.76 -35.11
C LEU A 271 0.92 -7.52 -36.42
N ALA A 272 -0.19 -8.24 -36.65
CA ALA A 272 -1.05 -8.03 -37.81
C ALA A 272 -1.68 -6.62 -37.80
N ARG A 273 -2.08 -6.13 -36.63
CA ARG A 273 -2.59 -4.76 -36.46
C ARG A 273 -1.51 -3.72 -36.75
N ARG A 274 -0.30 -3.86 -36.19
CA ARG A 274 0.83 -2.98 -36.52
C ARG A 274 1.11 -2.93 -38.02
N LEU A 275 1.09 -4.10 -38.69
CA LEU A 275 1.30 -4.17 -40.13
C LEU A 275 0.24 -3.37 -40.90
N HIS A 276 -1.02 -3.42 -40.46
CA HIS A 276 -2.11 -2.64 -41.03
C HIS A 276 -1.94 -1.14 -40.75
N ASP A 277 -1.66 -0.76 -39.51
CA ASP A 277 -1.50 0.64 -39.07
C ASP A 277 -0.34 1.34 -39.79
N ASN A 278 0.71 0.60 -40.14
CA ASN A 278 1.88 1.09 -40.88
C ASN A 278 1.74 0.96 -42.41
N SER A 279 0.60 0.47 -42.91
CA SER A 279 0.37 0.26 -44.35
C SER A 279 -0.32 1.44 -45.03
N LEU A 280 -0.34 1.42 -46.36
CA LEU A 280 -1.14 2.37 -47.17
C LEU A 280 -2.65 2.25 -46.93
N ARG A 281 -3.10 1.19 -46.23
CA ARG A 281 -4.51 0.89 -45.94
C ARG A 281 -4.89 1.15 -44.48
N ALA A 282 -4.08 1.88 -43.72
CA ALA A 282 -4.30 2.16 -42.29
C ALA A 282 -5.63 2.89 -41.98
N SER A 283 -6.20 3.60 -42.97
CA SER A 283 -7.52 4.24 -42.85
C SER A 283 -8.69 3.30 -43.18
N GLY A 284 -8.40 2.13 -43.76
CA GLY A 284 -9.39 1.11 -44.12
C GLY A 284 -9.74 0.19 -42.95
N PRO A 285 -10.71 -0.72 -43.12
CA PRO A 285 -11.10 -1.65 -42.06
C PRO A 285 -10.01 -2.69 -41.76
N PHE A 286 -9.76 -2.94 -40.47
CA PHE A 286 -9.02 -4.12 -39.99
C PHE A 286 -9.99 -5.14 -39.41
N ILE A 287 -10.16 -6.28 -40.06
CA ILE A 287 -11.04 -7.36 -39.61
C ILE A 287 -10.18 -8.54 -39.17
N ALA A 288 -10.28 -8.94 -37.89
CA ALA A 288 -9.63 -10.13 -37.36
C ALA A 288 -10.64 -11.28 -37.23
N VAL A 289 -10.23 -12.48 -37.66
CA VAL A 289 -11.02 -13.71 -37.60
C VAL A 289 -10.15 -14.83 -37.04
N ASN A 290 -10.64 -15.49 -36.00
CA ASN A 290 -10.03 -16.72 -35.49
C ASN A 290 -10.76 -17.92 -36.11
N CYS A 291 -10.10 -18.63 -37.01
CA CYS A 291 -10.66 -19.77 -37.73
C CYS A 291 -11.00 -20.93 -36.79
N ALA A 292 -10.22 -21.13 -35.71
CA ALA A 292 -10.48 -22.19 -34.73
C ALA A 292 -11.73 -21.93 -33.86
N ALA A 293 -12.22 -20.68 -33.80
CA ALA A 293 -13.43 -20.34 -33.05
C ALA A 293 -14.73 -20.58 -33.84
N ILE A 294 -14.63 -20.84 -35.15
CA ILE A 294 -15.78 -21.03 -36.04
C ILE A 294 -15.88 -22.51 -36.41
N PRO A 295 -17.05 -23.15 -36.26
CA PRO A 295 -17.25 -24.53 -36.69
C PRO A 295 -16.87 -24.70 -38.18
N PRO A 296 -16.22 -25.82 -38.57
CA PRO A 296 -15.77 -26.05 -39.94
C PRO A 296 -16.91 -25.97 -40.98
N GLU A 297 -18.15 -26.26 -40.59
CA GLU A 297 -19.31 -26.18 -41.47
C GLU A 297 -19.75 -24.73 -41.74
N LEU A 298 -19.45 -23.80 -40.83
CA LEU A 298 -19.89 -22.40 -40.91
C LEU A 298 -18.79 -21.46 -41.41
N ILE A 299 -17.52 -21.89 -41.38
CA ILE A 299 -16.37 -21.06 -41.70
C ILE A 299 -16.44 -20.46 -43.11
N GLU A 300 -16.93 -21.23 -44.08
CA GLU A 300 -17.11 -20.78 -45.46
C GLU A 300 -18.14 -19.65 -45.54
N SER A 301 -19.30 -19.84 -44.89
CA SER A 301 -20.38 -18.84 -44.88
C SER A 301 -20.04 -17.57 -44.09
N GLU A 302 -19.24 -17.67 -43.03
CA GLU A 302 -18.78 -16.49 -42.29
C GLU A 302 -17.73 -15.71 -43.08
N LEU A 303 -16.76 -16.39 -43.71
CA LEU A 303 -15.71 -15.72 -44.49
C LEU A 303 -16.23 -15.09 -45.78
N PHE A 304 -16.97 -15.85 -46.58
CA PHE A 304 -17.37 -15.46 -47.94
C PHE A 304 -18.82 -14.97 -48.05
N GLY A 305 -19.61 -15.12 -46.99
CA GLY A 305 -21.01 -14.74 -46.97
C GLY A 305 -21.94 -15.85 -47.47
N VAL A 306 -23.24 -15.64 -47.29
CA VAL A 306 -24.29 -16.58 -47.71
C VAL A 306 -25.41 -15.85 -48.41
N GLU A 307 -25.95 -16.45 -49.47
CA GLU A 307 -27.10 -15.92 -50.19
C GLU A 307 -28.41 -16.58 -49.74
N LYS A 308 -29.50 -15.82 -49.73
CA LYS A 308 -30.82 -16.32 -49.36
C LYS A 308 -31.21 -17.49 -50.28
N GLY A 309 -31.60 -18.61 -49.67
CA GLY A 309 -31.95 -19.82 -50.42
C GLY A 309 -30.79 -20.80 -50.63
N ALA A 310 -29.59 -20.49 -50.11
CA ALA A 310 -28.51 -21.46 -50.01
C ALA A 310 -28.96 -22.71 -49.23
N TYR A 311 -28.45 -23.88 -49.63
CA TYR A 311 -28.73 -25.21 -49.05
C TYR A 311 -28.44 -25.31 -47.53
N THR A 312 -27.84 -24.26 -46.95
CA THR A 312 -27.55 -24.10 -45.52
C THR A 312 -28.76 -23.60 -44.69
N GLY A 313 -29.91 -23.33 -45.31
CA GLY A 313 -31.13 -22.90 -44.60
C GLY A 313 -31.17 -21.41 -44.24
N ALA A 314 -30.37 -20.57 -44.92
CA ALA A 314 -30.30 -19.13 -44.66
C ALA A 314 -31.59 -18.40 -45.06
N VAL A 315 -32.27 -17.80 -44.07
CA VAL A 315 -33.50 -17.01 -44.26
C VAL A 315 -33.22 -15.63 -44.88
N GLN A 316 -32.01 -15.10 -44.65
CA GLN A 316 -31.53 -13.80 -45.14
C GLN A 316 -30.11 -13.91 -45.67
N SER A 317 -29.77 -13.14 -46.69
CA SER A 317 -28.39 -13.02 -47.20
C SER A 317 -27.53 -12.26 -46.18
N ARG A 318 -26.28 -12.69 -46.00
CA ARG A 318 -25.34 -12.06 -45.07
C ARG A 318 -23.97 -11.87 -45.73
N MET A 319 -23.42 -10.66 -45.60
CA MET A 319 -22.10 -10.32 -46.11
C MET A 319 -21.01 -11.09 -45.37
N GLY A 320 -20.01 -11.59 -46.11
CA GLY A 320 -18.85 -12.26 -45.55
C GLY A 320 -17.85 -11.31 -44.89
N ARG A 321 -16.86 -11.86 -44.17
CA ARG A 321 -15.74 -11.10 -43.61
C ARG A 321 -14.86 -10.47 -44.70
N PHE A 322 -14.74 -11.09 -45.87
CA PHE A 322 -14.01 -10.52 -47.00
C PHE A 322 -14.64 -9.22 -47.49
N GLU A 323 -15.96 -9.20 -47.73
CA GLU A 323 -16.68 -7.99 -48.13
C GLU A 323 -16.56 -6.87 -47.09
N ARG A 324 -16.56 -7.23 -45.81
CA ARG A 324 -16.44 -6.26 -44.71
C ARG A 324 -15.02 -5.71 -44.54
N ALA A 325 -14.02 -6.40 -45.08
CA ALA A 325 -12.63 -5.99 -45.04
C ALA A 325 -12.19 -5.28 -46.34
N ASP A 326 -13.12 -5.02 -47.27
CA ASP A 326 -12.84 -4.39 -48.54
C ASP A 326 -12.17 -3.01 -48.37
N GLY A 327 -11.14 -2.74 -49.17
CA GLY A 327 -10.27 -1.56 -49.04
C GLY A 327 -9.32 -1.59 -47.83
N GLY A 328 -9.31 -2.67 -47.04
CA GLY A 328 -8.55 -2.80 -45.80
C GLY A 328 -7.72 -4.07 -45.71
N THR A 329 -7.65 -4.64 -44.50
CA THR A 329 -6.87 -5.84 -44.16
C THR A 329 -7.73 -6.87 -43.43
N LEU A 330 -7.64 -8.13 -43.85
CA LEU A 330 -8.23 -9.28 -43.16
C LEU A 330 -7.13 -10.12 -42.52
N PHE A 331 -7.22 -10.27 -41.20
CA PHE A 331 -6.36 -11.13 -40.40
C PHE A 331 -7.04 -12.48 -40.14
N LEU A 332 -6.38 -13.57 -40.52
CA LEU A 332 -6.84 -14.95 -40.35
C LEU A 332 -5.93 -15.66 -39.34
N ASP A 333 -6.38 -15.81 -38.09
CA ASP A 333 -5.68 -16.59 -37.07
C ASP A 333 -6.06 -18.07 -37.14
N GLU A 334 -5.10 -18.94 -36.86
CA GLU A 334 -5.21 -20.41 -36.99
C GLU A 334 -5.68 -20.87 -38.38
N LEU A 335 -5.03 -20.35 -39.43
CA LEU A 335 -5.33 -20.65 -40.84
C LEU A 335 -5.36 -22.16 -41.16
N ALA A 336 -4.57 -22.97 -40.45
CA ALA A 336 -4.50 -24.41 -40.68
C ALA A 336 -5.86 -25.14 -40.45
N GLU A 337 -6.81 -24.50 -39.76
CA GLU A 337 -8.13 -25.05 -39.46
C GLU A 337 -9.18 -24.77 -40.55
N LEU A 338 -8.80 -24.14 -41.67
CA LEU A 338 -9.71 -23.92 -42.80
C LEU A 338 -10.14 -25.23 -43.46
N SER A 339 -11.44 -25.35 -43.74
CA SER A 339 -11.97 -26.46 -44.52
C SER A 339 -11.42 -26.48 -45.96
N PRO A 340 -11.33 -27.64 -46.64
CA PRO A 340 -10.78 -27.71 -48.00
C PRO A 340 -11.50 -26.80 -49.02
N ARG A 341 -12.81 -26.59 -48.84
CA ARG A 341 -13.59 -25.64 -49.65
C ARG A 341 -13.22 -24.19 -49.35
N ALA A 342 -13.12 -23.82 -48.08
CA ALA A 342 -12.67 -22.49 -47.69
C ALA A 342 -11.25 -22.19 -48.16
N GLN A 343 -10.35 -23.20 -48.19
CA GLN A 343 -9.01 -23.06 -48.77
C GLN A 343 -9.07 -22.78 -50.29
N ALA A 344 -9.94 -23.45 -51.02
CA ALA A 344 -10.12 -23.21 -52.46
C ALA A 344 -10.69 -21.81 -52.75
N ALA A 345 -11.68 -21.37 -51.97
CA ALA A 345 -12.25 -20.03 -52.08
C ALA A 345 -11.21 -18.95 -51.72
N LEU A 346 -10.43 -19.14 -50.65
CA LEU A 346 -9.35 -18.24 -50.28
C LEU A 346 -8.28 -18.11 -51.38
N LEU A 347 -7.92 -19.22 -52.03
CA LEU A 347 -6.99 -19.20 -53.15
C LEU A 347 -7.52 -18.34 -54.31
N ARG A 348 -8.81 -18.44 -54.62
CA ARG A 348 -9.45 -17.63 -55.66
C ARG A 348 -9.42 -16.14 -55.32
N VAL A 349 -9.65 -15.77 -54.06
CA VAL A 349 -9.51 -14.37 -53.62
C VAL A 349 -8.07 -13.88 -53.80
N LEU A 350 -7.07 -14.67 -53.42
CA LEU A 350 -5.66 -14.30 -53.54
C LEU A 350 -5.19 -14.19 -55.00
N GLN A 351 -5.82 -14.90 -55.94
CA GLN A 351 -5.43 -14.93 -57.35
C GLN A 351 -6.20 -13.92 -58.21
N GLU A 352 -7.52 -13.84 -58.01
CA GLU A 352 -8.46 -13.12 -58.87
C GLU A 352 -9.06 -11.87 -58.19
N GLY A 353 -8.92 -11.72 -56.87
CA GLY A 353 -9.57 -10.64 -56.13
C GLY A 353 -11.10 -10.76 -56.10
N GLN A 354 -11.62 -11.98 -56.25
CA GLN A 354 -13.05 -12.25 -56.43
C GLN A 354 -13.56 -13.24 -55.38
N ILE A 355 -14.78 -12.99 -54.88
CA ILE A 355 -15.51 -13.91 -54.01
C ILE A 355 -16.86 -14.28 -54.62
N GLU A 356 -17.35 -15.46 -54.26
CA GLU A 356 -18.72 -15.91 -54.49
C GLU A 356 -19.34 -16.28 -53.15
N ARG A 357 -20.57 -15.83 -52.89
CA ARG A 357 -21.30 -16.19 -51.67
C ARG A 357 -21.71 -17.65 -51.72
N VAL A 358 -21.79 -18.30 -50.55
CA VAL A 358 -22.25 -19.69 -50.48
C VAL A 358 -23.68 -19.78 -51.00
N GLY A 359 -23.88 -20.57 -52.06
CA GLY A 359 -25.18 -20.76 -52.72
C GLY A 359 -25.56 -19.65 -53.70
N GLY A 360 -24.68 -18.68 -53.95
CA GLY A 360 -24.86 -17.61 -54.92
C GLY A 360 -24.04 -17.81 -56.19
N GLU A 361 -24.50 -17.22 -57.29
CA GLU A 361 -23.79 -17.21 -58.58
C GLU A 361 -23.13 -15.85 -58.88
N SER A 362 -23.41 -14.83 -58.06
CA SER A 362 -22.86 -13.48 -58.26
C SER A 362 -21.41 -13.39 -57.76
N VAL A 363 -20.50 -13.08 -58.68
CA VAL A 363 -19.10 -12.75 -58.36
C VAL A 363 -19.01 -11.31 -57.87
N THR A 364 -18.32 -11.10 -56.75
CA THR A 364 -18.05 -9.77 -56.19
C THR A 364 -16.54 -9.53 -56.15
N GLU A 365 -16.06 -8.44 -56.73
CA GLU A 365 -14.66 -8.01 -56.62
C GLU A 365 -14.41 -7.41 -55.23
N VAL A 366 -13.30 -7.80 -54.61
CA VAL A 366 -12.86 -7.33 -53.30
C VAL A 366 -11.37 -7.04 -53.32
N ASN A 367 -10.97 -5.91 -52.73
CA ASN A 367 -9.58 -5.52 -52.60
C ASN A 367 -9.15 -5.60 -51.13
N VAL A 368 -8.70 -6.77 -50.70
CA VAL A 368 -8.38 -7.07 -49.30
C VAL A 368 -6.94 -7.54 -49.17
N ARG A 369 -6.17 -6.93 -48.27
CA ARG A 369 -4.84 -7.42 -47.90
C ARG A 369 -4.99 -8.57 -46.91
N ILE A 370 -4.29 -9.68 -47.16
CA ILE A 370 -4.37 -10.86 -46.29
C ILE A 370 -3.16 -10.95 -45.37
N VAL A 371 -3.44 -11.12 -44.08
CA VAL A 371 -2.44 -11.48 -43.08
C VAL A 371 -2.91 -12.78 -42.43
N ALA A 372 -2.13 -13.85 -42.57
CA ALA A 372 -2.47 -15.15 -42.01
C ALA A 372 -1.55 -15.49 -40.84
N ALA A 373 -2.05 -16.24 -39.87
CA ALA A 373 -1.28 -16.71 -38.72
C ALA A 373 -1.59 -18.20 -38.44
N THR A 374 -0.57 -18.92 -37.99
CA THR A 374 -0.71 -20.32 -37.54
C THR A 374 0.44 -20.71 -36.62
N HIS A 375 0.18 -21.63 -35.70
CA HIS A 375 1.21 -22.28 -34.89
C HIS A 375 1.66 -23.64 -35.48
N THR A 376 0.89 -24.20 -36.41
CA THR A 376 1.19 -25.49 -37.03
C THR A 376 2.09 -25.33 -38.24
N ASP A 377 2.99 -26.29 -38.46
CA ASP A 377 3.79 -26.38 -39.69
C ASP A 377 2.89 -26.70 -40.90
N LEU A 378 2.70 -25.71 -41.77
CA LEU A 378 1.88 -25.83 -42.96
C LEU A 378 2.51 -26.79 -43.99
N LEU A 379 3.83 -26.92 -44.07
CA LEU A 379 4.48 -27.85 -45.00
C LEU A 379 4.10 -29.29 -44.68
N THR A 380 4.14 -29.66 -43.40
CA THR A 380 3.70 -30.98 -42.94
C THR A 380 2.21 -31.22 -43.25
N ARG A 381 1.36 -30.21 -43.07
CA ARG A 381 -0.09 -30.32 -43.40
C ARG A 381 -0.34 -30.49 -44.90
N VAL A 382 0.51 -29.90 -45.75
CA VAL A 382 0.50 -30.10 -47.20
C VAL A 382 0.89 -31.53 -47.57
N GLU A 383 1.97 -32.06 -46.97
CA GLU A 383 2.40 -33.45 -47.19
C GLU A 383 1.34 -34.48 -46.76
N GLN A 384 0.58 -34.16 -45.71
CA GLN A 384 -0.54 -34.97 -45.22
C GLN A 384 -1.83 -34.82 -46.05
N GLY A 385 -1.85 -33.96 -47.07
CA GLY A 385 -3.04 -33.71 -47.91
C GLY A 385 -4.15 -32.91 -47.23
N SER A 386 -3.91 -32.36 -46.03
CA SER A 386 -4.89 -31.59 -45.24
C SER A 386 -4.88 -30.08 -45.57
N PHE A 387 -3.84 -29.62 -46.26
CA PHE A 387 -3.72 -28.24 -46.72
C PHE A 387 -3.27 -28.19 -48.19
N ARG A 388 -3.82 -27.28 -48.98
CA ARG A 388 -3.48 -27.23 -50.41
C ARG A 388 -2.11 -26.60 -50.66
N GLN A 389 -1.33 -27.25 -51.52
CA GLN A 389 0.02 -26.80 -51.89
C GLN A 389 0.03 -25.45 -52.63
N ASP A 390 -0.95 -25.22 -53.50
CA ASP A 390 -1.09 -23.97 -54.27
C ASP A 390 -1.37 -22.76 -53.38
N LEU A 391 -2.25 -22.90 -52.39
CA LEU A 391 -2.54 -21.90 -51.38
C LEU A 391 -1.33 -21.61 -50.50
N PHE A 392 -0.61 -22.65 -50.07
CA PHE A 392 0.61 -22.48 -49.28
C PHE A 392 1.63 -21.60 -50.00
N TYR A 393 1.93 -21.86 -51.27
CA TYR A 393 2.92 -21.06 -52.02
C TYR A 393 2.48 -19.61 -52.24
N ARG A 394 1.18 -19.29 -52.23
CA ARG A 394 0.71 -17.90 -52.31
C ARG A 394 0.76 -17.16 -50.98
N LEU A 395 0.56 -17.85 -49.87
CA LEU A 395 0.66 -17.25 -48.54
C LEU A 395 2.10 -17.16 -48.05
N ASN A 396 2.97 -18.09 -48.44
CA ASN A 396 4.38 -18.14 -48.06
C ASN A 396 5.25 -17.11 -48.83
N ALA A 397 4.64 -16.11 -49.47
CA ALA A 397 5.36 -15.06 -50.20
C ALA A 397 6.18 -14.17 -49.26
N PHE A 398 5.65 -13.90 -48.05
CA PHE A 398 6.36 -13.16 -47.02
C PHE A 398 6.07 -13.77 -45.65
N THR A 399 7.01 -14.54 -45.12
CA THR A 399 6.84 -15.32 -43.90
C THR A 399 7.71 -14.79 -42.77
N LEU A 400 7.11 -14.57 -41.60
CA LEU A 400 7.78 -14.11 -40.40
C LEU A 400 7.60 -15.12 -39.27
N ASN A 401 8.73 -15.51 -38.67
CA ASN A 401 8.73 -16.34 -37.47
C ASN A 401 8.67 -15.45 -36.24
N VAL A 402 7.61 -15.57 -35.45
CA VAL A 402 7.41 -14.86 -34.20
C VAL A 402 8.06 -15.68 -33.08
N PRO A 403 9.17 -15.22 -32.47
CA PRO A 403 9.87 -16.01 -31.47
C PRO A 403 9.00 -16.13 -30.20
N PRO A 404 8.86 -17.32 -29.60
CA PRO A 404 8.16 -17.52 -28.34
C PRO A 404 8.84 -16.77 -27.20
N LEU A 405 8.09 -16.52 -26.12
CA LEU A 405 8.53 -15.72 -24.97
C LEU A 405 9.78 -16.29 -24.31
N CYS A 406 9.96 -17.61 -24.31
CA CYS A 406 11.15 -18.29 -23.80
C CYS A 406 12.44 -17.97 -24.57
N GLN A 407 12.34 -17.50 -25.82
CA GLN A 407 13.49 -17.06 -26.64
C GLN A 407 13.76 -15.55 -26.54
N ARG A 408 12.96 -14.82 -25.75
CA ARG A 408 13.06 -13.36 -25.57
C ARG A 408 12.95 -12.98 -24.08
N LEU A 409 13.79 -13.61 -23.27
CA LEU A 409 13.74 -13.49 -21.80
C LEU A 409 13.85 -12.03 -21.31
N ASP A 410 14.61 -11.19 -22.01
CA ASP A 410 14.78 -9.78 -21.67
C ASP A 410 13.50 -8.96 -21.89
N ASP A 411 12.55 -9.46 -22.68
CA ASP A 411 11.27 -8.80 -22.95
C ASP A 411 10.20 -9.13 -21.87
N ILE A 412 10.42 -10.16 -21.04
CA ILE A 412 9.44 -10.62 -20.04
C ILE A 412 9.11 -9.53 -19.02
N VAL A 413 10.13 -8.92 -18.39
CA VAL A 413 9.92 -7.91 -17.35
C VAL A 413 9.29 -6.62 -17.91
N PRO A 414 9.74 -6.07 -19.06
CA PRO A 414 9.05 -4.96 -19.72
C PRO A 414 7.56 -5.26 -20.03
N LEU A 415 7.26 -6.44 -20.58
CA LEU A 415 5.88 -6.87 -20.84
C LEU A 415 5.07 -6.96 -19.55
N ALA A 416 5.63 -7.58 -18.51
CA ALA A 416 4.97 -7.72 -17.21
C ALA A 416 4.67 -6.36 -16.57
N LYS A 417 5.59 -5.39 -16.67
CA LYS A 417 5.38 -4.02 -16.17
C LYS A 417 4.29 -3.29 -16.94
N HIS A 418 4.21 -3.49 -18.25
CA HIS A 418 3.13 -2.92 -19.05
C HIS A 418 1.77 -3.47 -18.61
N PHE A 419 1.64 -4.79 -18.46
CA PHE A 419 0.41 -5.40 -17.95
C PHE A 419 0.09 -4.96 -16.52
N LEU A 420 1.10 -4.85 -15.66
CA LEU A 420 0.92 -4.37 -14.30
C LEU A 420 0.30 -2.98 -14.29
N SER A 421 0.87 -2.04 -15.05
CA SER A 421 0.33 -0.68 -15.15
C SER A 421 -1.12 -0.66 -15.66
N HIS A 422 -1.41 -1.46 -16.69
CA HIS A 422 -2.75 -1.60 -17.24
C HIS A 422 -3.76 -2.15 -16.21
N PHE A 423 -3.42 -3.22 -15.50
CA PHE A 423 -4.33 -3.85 -14.54
C PHE A 423 -4.47 -3.07 -13.24
N GLU A 424 -3.41 -2.43 -12.76
CA GLU A 424 -3.51 -1.48 -11.65
C GLU A 424 -4.46 -0.34 -11.98
N HIS A 425 -4.46 0.16 -13.21
CA HIS A 425 -5.41 1.17 -13.67
C HIS A 425 -6.83 0.60 -13.74
N HIS A 426 -7.00 -0.55 -14.41
CA HIS A 426 -8.30 -1.20 -14.60
C HIS A 426 -9.00 -1.54 -13.27
N TYR A 427 -8.27 -2.07 -12.29
CA TYR A 427 -8.80 -2.46 -10.99
C TYR A 427 -8.71 -1.38 -9.91
N GLN A 428 -8.21 -0.18 -10.24
CA GLN A 428 -7.96 0.90 -9.28
C GLN A 428 -7.13 0.44 -8.07
N ARG A 429 -6.09 -0.36 -8.35
CA ARG A 429 -5.16 -0.92 -7.37
C ARG A 429 -3.80 -0.24 -7.49
N ARG A 430 -3.04 -0.25 -6.39
CA ARG A 430 -1.65 0.21 -6.37
C ARG A 430 -0.75 -0.82 -5.73
N THR A 431 0.30 -1.21 -6.43
CA THR A 431 1.29 -2.16 -5.93
C THR A 431 2.68 -1.50 -5.92
N LEU A 432 3.61 -2.09 -5.17
CA LEU A 432 5.01 -1.67 -5.18
C LEU A 432 5.80 -2.31 -6.35
N GLY A 433 5.09 -2.91 -7.31
CA GLY A 433 5.68 -3.71 -8.38
C GLY A 433 5.99 -5.15 -7.96
N PHE A 434 6.79 -5.83 -8.77
CA PHE A 434 7.17 -7.22 -8.54
C PHE A 434 8.28 -7.35 -7.51
N SER A 435 8.15 -8.31 -6.59
CA SER A 435 9.25 -8.72 -5.71
C SER A 435 10.40 -9.33 -6.52
N ASP A 436 11.62 -9.32 -5.98
CA ASP A 436 12.78 -9.87 -6.68
C ASP A 436 12.64 -11.37 -6.97
N GLN A 437 12.02 -12.10 -6.04
CA GLN A 437 11.70 -13.52 -6.23
C GLN A 437 10.68 -13.71 -7.37
N ALA A 438 9.66 -12.86 -7.45
CA ALA A 438 8.69 -12.89 -8.55
C ALA A 438 9.37 -12.62 -9.89
N ARG A 439 10.27 -11.63 -9.97
CA ARG A 439 11.06 -11.33 -11.18
C ARG A 439 11.94 -12.51 -11.60
N SER A 440 12.65 -13.11 -10.65
CA SER A 440 13.50 -14.26 -10.91
C SER A 440 12.69 -15.46 -11.41
N ALA A 441 11.54 -15.74 -10.77
CA ALA A 441 10.63 -16.80 -11.19
C ALA A 441 10.09 -16.58 -12.61
N MET A 442 9.72 -15.34 -12.96
CA MET A 442 9.27 -15.00 -14.31
C MET A 442 10.35 -15.24 -15.38
N HIS A 443 11.63 -15.00 -15.08
CA HIS A 443 12.72 -15.28 -16.02
C HIS A 443 13.01 -16.78 -16.20
N GLN A 444 12.81 -17.59 -15.15
CA GLN A 444 13.11 -19.02 -15.19
C GLN A 444 11.97 -19.85 -15.76
N TYR A 445 10.74 -19.32 -15.76
CA TYR A 445 9.59 -20.03 -16.30
C TYR A 445 9.60 -20.06 -17.83
N ARG A 446 9.22 -21.20 -18.43
CA ARG A 446 9.22 -21.37 -19.89
C ARG A 446 8.07 -20.66 -20.61
N TRP A 447 7.02 -20.26 -19.90
CA TRP A 447 5.84 -19.60 -20.48
C TRP A 447 5.20 -20.37 -21.66
N PRO A 448 4.68 -21.59 -21.44
CA PRO A 448 4.02 -22.36 -22.51
C PRO A 448 2.84 -21.63 -23.17
N GLY A 449 2.14 -20.76 -22.45
CA GLY A 449 1.09 -19.90 -23.00
C GLY A 449 1.58 -18.51 -23.44
N ASN A 450 2.90 -18.31 -23.51
CA ASN A 450 3.57 -17.10 -23.99
C ASN A 450 3.03 -15.82 -23.31
N VAL A 451 2.81 -14.74 -24.08
CA VAL A 451 2.38 -13.43 -23.59
C VAL A 451 0.96 -13.49 -23.00
N ARG A 452 0.09 -14.37 -23.52
CA ARG A 452 -1.27 -14.56 -23.00
C ARG A 452 -1.24 -15.08 -21.56
N GLU A 453 -0.39 -16.07 -21.29
CA GLU A 453 -0.21 -16.59 -19.92
C GLU A 453 0.43 -15.55 -19.00
N LEU A 454 1.46 -14.83 -19.47
CA LEU A 454 2.07 -13.74 -18.70
C LEU A 454 1.03 -12.68 -18.29
N LYS A 455 0.19 -12.24 -19.23
CA LYS A 455 -0.90 -11.30 -18.97
C LYS A 455 -1.81 -11.80 -17.85
N ASN A 456 -2.31 -13.02 -17.95
CA ASN A 456 -3.22 -13.62 -16.96
C ASN A 456 -2.55 -13.78 -15.58
N CYS A 457 -1.27 -14.15 -15.54
CA CYS A 457 -0.52 -14.27 -14.29
C CYS A 457 -0.35 -12.92 -13.59
N VAL A 458 -0.04 -11.87 -14.34
CA VAL A 458 0.09 -10.50 -13.78
C VAL A 458 -1.27 -9.97 -13.31
N GLU A 459 -2.33 -10.17 -14.10
CA GLU A 459 -3.71 -9.80 -13.74
C GLU A 459 -4.12 -10.42 -12.41
N ARG A 460 -3.97 -11.74 -12.28
CA ARG A 460 -4.20 -12.48 -11.04
C ARG A 460 -3.34 -11.93 -9.90
N GLY A 461 -2.07 -11.64 -10.16
CA GLY A 461 -1.18 -11.06 -9.16
C GLY A 461 -1.68 -9.72 -8.62
N VAL A 462 -2.20 -8.85 -9.48
CA VAL A 462 -2.79 -7.56 -9.08
C VAL A 462 -4.05 -7.77 -8.24
N ILE A 463 -4.92 -8.71 -8.62
CA ILE A 463 -6.17 -8.99 -7.89
C ILE A 463 -5.90 -9.56 -6.49
N LEU A 464 -4.89 -10.43 -6.35
CA LEU A 464 -4.58 -11.13 -5.11
C LEU A 464 -3.68 -10.33 -4.15
N THR A 465 -3.03 -9.26 -4.63
CA THR A 465 -2.09 -8.47 -3.84
C THR A 465 -2.81 -7.27 -3.20
N PRO A 466 -2.75 -7.10 -1.87
CA PRO A 466 -3.29 -5.91 -1.21
C PRO A 466 -2.58 -4.63 -1.65
N ASP A 467 -3.24 -3.49 -1.47
CA ASP A 467 -2.69 -2.19 -1.85
C ASP A 467 -1.36 -1.89 -1.13
N ASN A 468 -0.46 -1.21 -1.84
CA ASN A 468 0.88 -0.84 -1.40
C ASN A 468 1.77 -2.03 -0.96
N LYS A 469 1.56 -3.22 -1.55
CA LYS A 469 2.45 -4.38 -1.39
C LYS A 469 3.07 -4.81 -2.72
N HIS A 470 4.13 -5.59 -2.65
CA HIS A 470 4.77 -6.18 -3.84
C HIS A 470 3.99 -7.42 -4.34
N LEU A 471 3.90 -7.60 -5.65
CA LEU A 471 3.44 -8.86 -6.24
C LEU A 471 4.48 -9.94 -5.96
N THR A 472 4.04 -10.99 -5.27
CA THR A 472 4.90 -12.12 -4.89
C THR A 472 4.83 -13.23 -5.93
N GLU A 473 5.83 -14.13 -5.92
CA GLU A 473 5.81 -15.34 -6.73
C GLU A 473 4.51 -16.15 -6.52
N LYS A 474 4.08 -16.29 -5.26
CA LYS A 474 2.86 -17.01 -4.92
C LYS A 474 1.60 -16.35 -5.51
N ALA A 475 1.54 -15.01 -5.56
CA ALA A 475 0.43 -14.31 -6.18
C ALA A 475 0.40 -14.52 -7.71
N LEU A 476 1.57 -14.58 -8.35
CA LEU A 476 1.68 -14.77 -9.80
C LEU A 476 1.41 -16.20 -10.26
N PHE A 477 1.91 -17.20 -9.54
CA PHE A 477 1.88 -18.61 -9.95
C PHE A 477 0.91 -19.48 -9.11
N GLY A 478 0.42 -18.98 -7.97
CA GLY A 478 -0.43 -19.76 -7.06
C GLY A 478 0.30 -20.94 -6.45
N ASP A 479 -0.38 -22.08 -6.37
CA ASP A 479 0.21 -23.37 -5.96
C ASP A 479 0.93 -24.08 -7.11
N TYR A 480 0.90 -23.51 -8.32
CA TYR A 480 1.63 -24.04 -9.45
C TYR A 480 3.13 -23.82 -9.22
N ARG A 481 3.86 -24.91 -8.90
CA ARG A 481 5.31 -24.85 -8.81
C ARG A 481 5.87 -24.54 -10.20
N VAL A 482 6.61 -23.44 -10.32
CA VAL A 482 7.49 -23.18 -11.45
C VAL A 482 8.51 -24.31 -11.47
N PRO A 483 8.45 -25.28 -12.42
CA PRO A 483 9.26 -26.50 -12.35
C PRO A 483 10.77 -26.23 -12.41
N THR A 484 11.15 -25.05 -12.91
CA THR A 484 12.53 -24.58 -13.04
C THR A 484 13.13 -23.98 -11.76
N LEU A 485 12.33 -23.66 -10.74
CA LEU A 485 12.85 -23.28 -9.42
C LEU A 485 13.14 -24.57 -8.64
N GLU A 486 14.38 -25.06 -8.70
CA GLU A 486 14.87 -26.18 -7.90
C GLU A 486 14.95 -25.79 -6.41
N ARG A 487 13.79 -25.60 -5.75
CA ARG A 487 13.69 -25.30 -4.31
C ARG A 487 14.27 -26.44 -3.45
N GLU A 488 14.33 -27.65 -4.00
CA GLU A 488 14.90 -28.84 -3.36
C GLU A 488 16.42 -28.72 -3.09
N LYS A 489 17.11 -27.75 -3.70
CA LYS A 489 18.52 -27.44 -3.41
C LYS A 489 18.71 -26.22 -2.50
N ALA A 490 17.63 -25.63 -1.98
CA ALA A 490 17.74 -24.45 -1.12
C ALA A 490 18.43 -24.81 0.20
N GLN A 491 19.40 -23.98 0.60
CA GLN A 491 20.06 -24.07 1.90
C GLN A 491 19.59 -22.92 2.78
N GLY A 492 19.19 -23.23 4.01
CA GLY A 492 18.90 -22.26 5.06
C GLY A 492 20.05 -22.20 6.08
N LEU A 493 20.01 -21.21 6.96
CA LEU A 493 20.86 -21.17 8.15
C LEU A 493 20.07 -21.73 9.32
N ASN A 494 20.72 -22.54 10.15
CA ASN A 494 20.16 -22.90 11.45
C ASN A 494 20.49 -21.82 12.50
N ASP A 495 19.98 -21.99 13.72
CA ASP A 495 20.19 -21.06 14.84
C ASP A 495 21.67 -20.92 15.27
N THR A 496 22.55 -21.79 14.77
CA THR A 496 24.00 -21.73 14.98
C THR A 496 24.76 -21.15 13.79
N GLY A 497 24.07 -20.64 12.77
CA GLY A 497 24.69 -20.00 11.60
C GLY A 497 25.31 -20.98 10.60
N MET A 498 25.00 -22.28 10.70
CA MET A 498 25.48 -23.31 9.77
C MET A 498 24.48 -23.51 8.63
N LEU A 499 25.01 -23.73 7.41
CA LEU A 499 24.20 -24.09 6.25
C LEU A 499 23.59 -25.47 6.45
N MET A 500 22.26 -25.54 6.41
CA MET A 500 21.49 -26.77 6.40
C MET A 500 20.57 -26.77 5.18
N PRO A 501 20.22 -27.93 4.61
CA PRO A 501 19.13 -28.00 3.64
C PRO A 501 17.88 -27.34 4.23
N SER A 502 17.24 -26.44 3.49
CA SER A 502 16.03 -25.76 3.95
C SER A 502 14.99 -26.83 4.28
N PRO A 503 14.42 -26.85 5.50
CA PRO A 503 13.34 -27.78 5.80
C PRO A 503 12.15 -27.36 4.95
N ASP A 504 11.86 -28.14 3.90
CA ASP A 504 10.58 -28.04 3.21
C ASP A 504 9.45 -28.05 4.26
N GLU A 505 8.39 -27.28 4.04
CA GLU A 505 7.10 -27.35 4.77
C GLU A 505 6.47 -28.77 4.75
N HIS A 506 7.15 -29.76 4.17
CA HIS A 506 6.76 -31.17 4.05
C HIS A 506 7.41 -32.11 5.10
N SER A 507 8.01 -31.60 6.19
CA SER A 507 8.42 -32.47 7.33
C SER A 507 7.25 -33.23 7.99
N SER A 508 6.00 -32.89 7.65
CA SER A 508 4.80 -33.61 8.03
C SER A 508 4.66 -35.00 7.38
N ASN A 509 5.31 -35.26 6.23
CA ASN A 509 5.24 -36.53 5.49
C ASN A 509 6.50 -37.42 5.60
N ALA A 510 7.39 -37.16 6.57
CA ALA A 510 8.47 -38.09 6.85
C ALA A 510 7.90 -39.45 7.29
N SER A 511 8.24 -40.52 6.56
CA SER A 511 7.83 -41.88 6.91
C SER A 511 8.30 -42.23 8.33
N PRO A 512 7.58 -43.07 9.10
CA PRO A 512 8.00 -43.45 10.45
C PRO A 512 9.44 -43.96 10.52
N ARG A 513 9.91 -44.61 9.45
CA ARG A 513 11.29 -45.07 9.30
C ARG A 513 12.31 -43.93 9.25
N GLN A 514 12.03 -42.86 8.52
CA GLN A 514 12.91 -41.69 8.44
C GLN A 514 13.02 -40.94 9.77
N ARG A 515 11.99 -40.97 10.61
CA ARG A 515 12.02 -40.35 11.95
C ARG A 515 12.82 -41.17 12.96
N ILE A 516 12.88 -42.50 12.80
CA ILE A 516 13.58 -43.41 13.71
C ILE A 516 15.04 -43.64 13.28
N GLN A 517 15.38 -43.42 12.01
CA GLN A 517 16.73 -43.63 11.47
C GLN A 517 17.84 -42.93 12.29
N PRO A 518 17.69 -41.66 12.74
CA PRO A 518 18.72 -41.01 13.54
C PRO A 518 18.98 -41.70 14.89
N LEU A 519 17.95 -42.31 15.50
CA LEU A 519 18.08 -43.05 16.76
C LEU A 519 18.84 -44.37 16.57
N LEU A 520 18.62 -45.02 15.42
CA LEU A 520 19.35 -46.24 15.04
C LEU A 520 20.81 -45.93 14.70
N ASP A 521 21.07 -44.85 13.98
CA ASP A 521 22.42 -44.41 13.61
C ASP A 521 23.23 -43.98 14.84
N ALA A 522 22.57 -43.43 15.87
CA ALA A 522 23.15 -43.14 17.17
C ALA A 522 23.41 -44.40 18.03
N GLY A 523 23.04 -45.59 17.55
CA GLY A 523 23.25 -46.86 18.26
C GLY A 523 22.41 -47.03 19.52
N MET A 524 21.34 -46.25 19.69
CA MET A 524 20.50 -46.33 20.89
C MET A 524 19.74 -47.65 20.92
N THR A 525 19.77 -48.31 22.07
CA THR A 525 18.97 -49.51 22.32
C THR A 525 17.50 -49.14 22.49
N LEU A 526 16.60 -50.10 22.23
CA LEU A 526 15.16 -49.90 22.41
C LEU A 526 14.81 -49.44 23.83
N GLU A 527 15.53 -49.94 24.83
CA GLU A 527 15.30 -49.60 26.23
C GLU A 527 15.74 -48.17 26.59
N GLU A 528 16.79 -47.66 25.96
CA GLU A 528 17.24 -46.27 26.11
C GLU A 528 16.28 -45.29 25.45
N VAL A 529 15.77 -45.63 24.25
CA VAL A 529 14.76 -44.84 23.55
C VAL A 529 13.46 -44.81 24.37
N GLU A 530 13.02 -45.94 24.92
CA GLU A 530 11.84 -46.02 25.78
C GLU A 530 12.01 -45.17 27.05
N LYS A 531 13.18 -45.25 27.71
CA LYS A 531 13.48 -44.45 28.91
C LYS A 531 13.47 -42.94 28.61
N ALA A 532 14.12 -42.51 27.53
CA ALA A 532 14.19 -41.09 27.15
C ALA A 532 12.80 -40.53 26.82
N LEU A 533 11.97 -41.29 26.09
CA LEU A 533 10.59 -40.92 25.80
C LEU A 533 9.75 -40.75 27.07
N ILE A 534 9.86 -41.68 28.02
CA ILE A 534 9.11 -41.61 29.28
C ILE A 534 9.56 -40.40 30.11
N GLN A 535 10.87 -40.13 30.18
CA GLN A 535 11.41 -38.96 30.89
C GLN A 535 10.91 -37.65 30.30
N ALA A 536 11.01 -37.48 28.98
CA ALA A 536 10.58 -36.26 28.29
C ALA A 536 9.08 -36.00 28.46
N VAL A 537 8.26 -37.04 28.36
CA VAL A 537 6.80 -36.89 28.55
C VAL A 537 6.45 -36.61 30.02
N ASN A 538 7.19 -37.20 30.97
CA ASN A 538 6.98 -36.94 32.39
C ASN A 538 7.35 -35.50 32.78
N SER A 539 8.46 -34.98 32.25
CA SER A 539 8.87 -33.58 32.48
C SER A 539 7.88 -32.59 31.87
N ASP A 540 7.47 -32.82 30.62
CA ASP A 540 6.50 -31.94 29.94
C ASP A 540 5.13 -31.94 30.63
N SER A 541 4.74 -33.08 31.21
CA SER A 541 3.43 -33.23 31.88
C SER A 541 3.48 -32.84 33.36
N GLY A 542 4.61 -32.31 33.85
CA GLY A 542 4.78 -31.88 35.25
C GLY A 542 4.56 -33.00 36.27
N GLY A 543 4.87 -34.26 35.93
CA GLY A 543 4.63 -35.41 36.81
C GLY A 543 3.19 -35.95 36.80
N ASN A 544 2.29 -35.44 35.95
CA ASN A 544 0.93 -35.95 35.83
C ASN A 544 0.89 -37.26 35.02
N ILE A 545 0.80 -38.38 35.74
CA ILE A 545 0.77 -39.74 35.19
C ILE A 545 -0.36 -39.95 34.17
N THR A 546 -1.53 -39.34 34.36
CA THR A 546 -2.69 -39.54 33.47
C THR A 546 -2.52 -38.79 32.15
N ALA A 547 -2.04 -37.56 32.21
CA ALA A 547 -1.75 -36.75 31.01
C ALA A 547 -0.59 -37.36 30.19
N ALA A 548 0.45 -37.82 30.88
CA ALA A 548 1.60 -38.49 30.27
C ALA A 548 1.21 -39.81 29.57
N ALA A 549 0.36 -40.62 30.20
CA ALA A 549 -0.13 -41.87 29.62
C ALA A 549 -0.96 -41.65 28.34
N GLN A 550 -1.85 -40.64 28.34
CA GLN A 550 -2.63 -40.26 27.17
C GLN A 550 -1.74 -39.80 26.01
N ARG A 551 -0.72 -38.99 26.29
CA ARG A 551 0.19 -38.46 25.27
C ARG A 551 1.01 -39.54 24.57
N LEU A 552 1.31 -40.64 25.26
CA LEU A 552 1.98 -41.82 24.69
C LEU A 552 1.00 -42.89 24.18
N GLY A 553 -0.31 -42.62 24.18
CA GLY A 553 -1.33 -43.54 23.67
C GLY A 553 -1.44 -44.86 24.46
N MET A 554 -1.10 -44.85 25.76
CA MET A 554 -1.14 -46.05 26.61
C MET A 554 -2.02 -45.85 27.85
N THR A 555 -2.36 -46.96 28.53
CA THR A 555 -3.18 -46.89 29.74
C THR A 555 -2.36 -46.36 30.93
N ARG A 556 -3.03 -45.70 31.89
CA ARG A 556 -2.40 -45.18 33.11
C ARG A 556 -1.59 -46.23 33.87
N ALA A 557 -2.11 -47.46 33.96
CA ALA A 557 -1.43 -48.57 34.62
C ALA A 557 -0.16 -49.02 33.87
N ALA A 558 -0.20 -49.07 32.54
CA ALA A 558 0.96 -49.42 31.71
C ALA A 558 2.07 -48.36 31.80
N TYR A 559 1.69 -47.07 31.81
CA TYR A 559 2.64 -45.98 31.98
C TYR A 559 3.29 -46.00 33.38
N ALA A 560 2.50 -46.15 34.44
CA ALA A 560 3.01 -46.23 35.81
C ALA A 560 3.95 -47.44 36.04
N TYR A 561 3.68 -48.58 35.41
CA TYR A 561 4.57 -49.73 35.43
C TYR A 561 5.92 -49.43 34.79
N ARG A 562 5.94 -48.78 33.61
CA ARG A 562 7.18 -48.41 32.91
C ARG A 562 7.97 -47.32 33.64
N LEU A 563 7.28 -46.35 34.26
CA LEU A 563 7.91 -45.34 35.11
C LEU A 563 8.68 -46.01 36.27
N LYS A 564 8.03 -46.98 36.93
CA LYS A 564 8.65 -47.77 38.01
C LYS A 564 9.78 -48.69 37.50
N LYS A 565 9.64 -49.28 36.31
CA LYS A 565 10.67 -50.13 35.67
C LYS A 565 11.96 -49.36 35.45
N HIS A 566 11.88 -48.09 35.05
CA HIS A 566 13.04 -47.25 34.76
C HIS A 566 13.54 -46.41 35.96
N GLN A 567 12.95 -46.59 37.15
CA GLN A 567 13.26 -45.87 38.39
C GLN A 567 13.15 -44.34 38.25
N LEU A 568 12.04 -43.88 37.66
CA LEU A 568 11.76 -42.46 37.41
C LEU A 568 10.53 -41.95 38.16
#